data_AF-A0A1H8RMJ6-F1
#
_entry.id   AF-A0A1H8RMJ6-F1
#
_cell.length_a   1.000
_cell.length_b   1.000
_cell.length_c   1.000
_cell.angle_alpha   90.00
_cell.angle_beta   90.00
_cell.angle_gamma   90.00
#
_symmetry.space_group_name_H-M   'P 1'
#
loop_
_entity.id
_entity.type
_entity.pdbx_description
1 polymer ?
#
loop_
_entity_poly.entity_id
_entity_poly.type
_entity_poly.pdbx_seq_one_letter_code
_entity_poly.pdbx_strand_id
1 'polypeptide(L)'
;MKKGRAGDESVWWSNTRHMLKAYIKHIEMLKHGCTEDDPAYQWCKEQGVVRVEIELKRRLLNDLDMVDIKNITDEKLVKVFHEQTEIFNAVDRTDEPDILDAIPPRSRIHAAAWMAGQDLRQLLPNGTFYRHAKVLRDYGIDITEPRNVESFPVKVRIVEMKPLQMPDWYSLEDQHESHLKAVGE
;
A
#
# COMPACT_ATOMS: atom_id res chain seq x y z
N MET A 1 14.10 -1.20 3.91
CA MET A 1 13.72 0.22 3.67
C MET A 1 13.22 0.83 4.96
N LYS A 2 13.53 2.09 5.23
CA LYS A 2 12.95 2.84 6.36
C LYS A 2 11.66 3.51 5.89
N LYS A 3 10.55 3.23 6.57
CA LYS A 3 9.26 3.90 6.36
C LYS A 3 9.22 5.18 7.20
N GLY A 4 8.72 6.26 6.61
CA GLY A 4 8.40 7.49 7.31
C GLY A 4 7.11 8.10 6.77
N ARG A 5 6.60 9.12 7.47
CA ARG A 5 5.44 9.91 7.06
C ARG A 5 5.84 11.38 7.09
N ALA A 6 5.32 12.17 6.16
CA ALA A 6 5.42 13.61 6.20
C ALA A 6 4.00 14.17 6.10
N GLY A 7 3.49 14.65 7.24
CA GLY A 7 2.08 14.97 7.39
C GLY A 7 1.17 13.74 7.34
N ASP A 8 -0.12 13.99 7.18
CA ASP A 8 -1.15 12.95 7.05
C ASP A 8 -1.36 12.53 5.58
N GLU A 9 -0.83 13.32 4.65
CA GLU A 9 -1.07 13.24 3.22
C GLU A 9 0.05 12.54 2.42
N SER A 10 1.18 12.23 3.06
CA SER A 10 2.31 11.59 2.38
C SER A 10 3.06 10.55 3.22
N VAL A 11 3.52 9.51 2.51
CA VAL A 11 4.33 8.43 3.06
C VAL A 11 5.53 8.22 2.16
N TRP A 12 6.67 7.88 2.77
CA TRP A 12 7.89 7.61 2.03
C TRP A 12 8.60 6.39 2.57
N TRP A 13 9.34 5.74 1.66
CA TRP A 13 10.21 4.62 1.96
C TRP A 13 11.57 4.89 1.36
N SER A 14 12.60 4.98 2.20
CA SER A 14 13.96 5.31 1.74
C SER A 14 14.95 4.23 2.15
N ASN A 15 15.95 4.01 1.31
CA ASN A 15 17.15 3.26 1.64
C ASN A 15 18.37 3.99 1.05
N THR A 16 19.54 3.34 1.00
CA THR A 16 20.77 3.95 0.46
C THR A 16 20.78 4.09 -1.07
N ARG A 17 19.85 3.44 -1.77
CA ARG A 17 19.79 3.35 -3.25
C ARG A 17 18.64 4.12 -3.90
N HIS A 18 17.49 4.22 -3.26
CA HIS A 18 16.34 4.96 -3.77
C HIS A 18 15.46 5.49 -2.65
N MET A 19 14.51 6.36 -3.00
CA MET A 19 13.41 6.79 -2.15
C MET A 19 12.10 6.70 -2.94
N LEU A 20 11.13 5.97 -2.40
CA LEU A 20 9.76 5.95 -2.88
C LEU A 20 8.94 6.95 -2.07
N LYS A 21 8.09 7.72 -2.73
CA LYS A 21 7.12 8.61 -2.09
C LYS A 21 5.74 8.34 -2.68
N ALA A 22 4.73 8.31 -1.83
CA ALA A 22 3.34 8.33 -2.25
C ALA A 22 2.63 9.48 -1.52
N TYR A 23 1.93 10.32 -2.28
CA TYR A 23 1.25 11.50 -1.73
C TYR A 23 -0.01 11.86 -2.50
N ILE A 24 -0.94 12.51 -1.80
CA ILE A 24 -2.18 13.04 -2.37
C ILE A 24 -1.84 14.27 -3.22
N LYS A 25 -2.03 14.18 -4.54
CA LYS A 25 -1.47 15.17 -5.48
C LYS A 25 -2.10 16.55 -5.33
N HIS A 26 -3.42 16.67 -5.17
CA HIS A 26 -4.06 17.98 -5.05
C HIS A 26 -3.63 18.74 -3.80
N ILE A 27 -3.38 18.04 -2.68
CA ILE A 27 -2.87 18.68 -1.44
C ILE A 27 -1.44 19.17 -1.65
N GLU A 28 -0.61 18.38 -2.32
CA GLU A 28 0.75 18.79 -2.69
C GLU A 28 0.72 20.03 -3.62
N MET A 29 -0.20 20.09 -4.59
CA MET A 29 -0.33 21.23 -5.50
C MET A 29 -0.57 22.54 -4.76
N LEU A 30 -1.45 22.55 -3.74
CA LEU A 30 -1.69 23.74 -2.92
C LEU A 30 -0.42 24.19 -2.17
N LYS A 31 0.35 23.23 -1.63
CA LYS A 31 1.61 23.52 -0.93
C LYS A 31 2.66 24.14 -1.85
N HIS A 32 2.59 23.83 -3.13
CA HIS A 32 3.47 24.36 -4.17
C HIS A 32 2.91 25.59 -4.91
N GLY A 33 1.84 26.20 -4.40
CA GLY A 33 1.33 27.50 -4.88
C GLY A 33 0.27 27.43 -5.97
N CYS A 34 -0.29 26.25 -6.25
CA CYS A 34 -1.49 26.12 -7.10
C CYS A 34 -2.71 26.68 -6.35
N THR A 35 -3.65 27.28 -7.08
CA THR A 35 -4.90 27.81 -6.52
C THR A 35 -5.99 26.75 -6.54
N GLU A 36 -6.98 26.89 -5.65
CA GLU A 36 -8.13 25.98 -5.65
C GLU A 36 -8.99 26.10 -6.92
N ASP A 37 -8.95 27.23 -7.62
CA ASP A 37 -9.70 27.43 -8.86
C ASP A 37 -9.03 26.78 -10.09
N ASP A 38 -7.83 26.23 -9.95
CA ASP A 38 -7.13 25.57 -11.04
C ASP A 38 -7.88 24.30 -11.48
N PRO A 39 -8.24 24.15 -12.77
CA PRO A 39 -8.93 22.98 -13.29
C PRO A 39 -8.21 21.65 -12.98
N ALA A 40 -6.87 21.64 -12.98
CA ALA A 40 -6.08 20.46 -12.65
C ALA A 40 -6.11 20.13 -11.17
N TYR A 41 -6.16 21.14 -10.30
CA TYR A 41 -6.35 20.92 -8.87
C TYR A 41 -7.71 20.29 -8.59
N GLN A 42 -8.80 20.87 -9.12
CA GLN A 42 -10.16 20.37 -8.88
C GLN A 42 -10.32 18.95 -9.41
N TRP A 43 -9.82 18.68 -10.62
CA TRP A 43 -9.85 17.35 -11.19
C TRP A 43 -9.06 16.34 -10.35
N CYS A 44 -7.85 16.68 -9.88
CA CYS A 44 -7.07 15.79 -9.01
C CYS A 44 -7.76 15.54 -7.65
N LYS A 45 -8.50 16.51 -7.13
CA LYS A 45 -9.28 16.41 -5.90
C LYS A 45 -10.49 15.50 -6.07
N GLU A 46 -11.25 15.70 -7.14
CA GLU A 46 -12.45 14.91 -7.46
C GLU A 46 -12.13 13.45 -7.76
N GLN A 47 -11.07 13.19 -8.54
CA GLN A 47 -10.66 11.83 -8.90
C GLN A 47 -9.87 11.12 -7.79
N GLY A 48 -9.48 11.83 -6.71
CA GLY A 48 -8.71 11.25 -5.61
C GLY A 48 -7.30 10.82 -6.03
N VAL A 49 -6.61 11.65 -6.82
CA VAL A 49 -5.31 11.29 -7.41
C VAL A 49 -4.21 11.15 -6.35
N VAL A 50 -3.57 9.98 -6.35
CA VAL A 50 -2.36 9.69 -5.59
C VAL A 50 -1.19 9.58 -6.57
N ARG A 51 -0.10 10.29 -6.30
CA ARG A 51 1.14 10.17 -7.08
C ARG A 51 2.11 9.25 -6.37
N VAL A 52 2.70 8.33 -7.12
CA VAL A 52 3.81 7.49 -6.69
C VAL A 52 5.07 7.96 -7.43
N GLU A 53 6.10 8.31 -6.67
CA GLU A 53 7.35 8.87 -7.17
C GLU A 53 8.54 8.06 -6.68
N ILE A 54 9.55 7.92 -7.55
CA ILE A 54 10.80 7.22 -7.24
C ILE A 54 11.96 8.17 -7.49
N GLU A 55 12.74 8.41 -6.44
CA GLU A 55 14.02 9.10 -6.53
C GLU A 55 15.15 8.07 -6.53
N LEU A 56 15.89 7.97 -7.62
CA LEU A 56 17.06 7.10 -7.73
C LEU A 56 18.29 7.83 -7.15
N LYS A 57 18.99 7.20 -6.19
CA LYS A 57 20.22 7.76 -5.62
C LYS A 57 21.42 7.35 -6.47
N ARG A 58 22.52 8.11 -6.32
CA ARG A 58 23.76 7.96 -7.11
C ARG A 58 24.20 6.51 -7.32
N ARG A 59 24.18 5.65 -6.30
CA ARG A 59 24.63 4.25 -6.44
C ARG A 59 23.77 3.49 -7.46
N LEU A 60 22.45 3.58 -7.35
CA LEU A 60 21.54 2.91 -8.27
C LEU A 60 21.61 3.50 -9.68
N LEU A 61 21.76 4.82 -9.81
CA LEU A 61 21.98 5.46 -11.10
C LEU A 61 23.27 4.98 -11.79
N ASN A 62 24.35 4.75 -11.05
CA ASN A 62 25.58 4.17 -11.60
C ASN A 62 25.37 2.73 -12.04
N ASP A 63 24.72 1.91 -11.21
CA ASP A 63 24.47 0.49 -11.52
C ASP A 63 23.60 0.32 -12.78
N LEU A 64 22.71 1.27 -13.05
CA LEU A 64 21.80 1.27 -14.20
C LEU A 64 22.36 1.99 -15.44
N ASP A 65 23.56 2.56 -15.35
CA ASP A 65 24.13 3.44 -16.36
C ASP A 65 23.16 4.58 -16.77
N MET A 66 22.70 5.34 -15.77
CA MET A 66 21.74 6.44 -15.89
C MET A 66 22.24 7.72 -15.21
N VAL A 67 23.54 7.84 -14.98
CA VAL A 67 24.13 9.07 -14.42
C VAL A 67 24.13 10.19 -15.45
N ASP A 68 24.40 9.86 -16.71
CA ASP A 68 24.35 10.81 -17.81
C ASP A 68 22.96 10.81 -18.45
N ILE A 69 22.40 12.00 -18.69
CA ILE A 69 21.07 12.18 -19.29
C ILE A 69 20.94 11.46 -20.64
N LYS A 70 22.01 11.44 -21.45
CA LYS A 70 22.04 10.74 -22.75
C LYS A 70 21.75 9.23 -22.67
N ASN A 71 22.02 8.61 -21.51
CA ASN A 71 21.82 7.17 -21.29
C ASN A 71 20.46 6.86 -20.66
N ILE A 72 19.67 7.90 -20.34
CA ILE A 72 18.31 7.79 -19.84
C ILE A 72 17.37 7.69 -21.04
N THR A 73 16.70 6.56 -21.15
CA THR A 73 15.71 6.25 -22.19
C THR A 73 14.38 5.91 -21.53
N ASP A 74 13.26 6.20 -22.18
CA ASP A 74 11.92 5.90 -21.66
C ASP A 74 11.76 4.43 -21.25
N GLU A 75 12.31 3.50 -22.05
CA GLU A 75 12.27 2.07 -21.77
C GLU A 75 12.94 1.71 -20.43
N LYS A 76 14.10 2.33 -20.13
CA LYS A 76 14.79 2.17 -18.85
C LYS A 76 13.98 2.77 -17.71
N LEU A 77 13.39 3.96 -17.91
CA LEU A 77 12.58 4.62 -16.89
C LEU A 77 11.35 3.78 -16.52
N VAL A 78 10.61 3.30 -17.52
CA VAL A 78 9.45 2.42 -17.34
C VAL A 78 9.86 1.14 -16.61
N LYS A 79 10.94 0.49 -17.07
CA LYS A 79 11.45 -0.73 -16.42
C LYS A 79 11.81 -0.50 -14.95
N VAL A 80 12.60 0.54 -14.66
CA VAL A 80 13.03 0.84 -13.29
C VAL A 80 11.84 1.21 -12.42
N PHE A 81 10.88 1.97 -12.95
CA PHE A 81 9.67 2.31 -12.22
C PHE A 81 8.91 1.04 -11.81
N HIS A 82 8.66 0.12 -12.73
CA HIS A 82 7.95 -1.14 -12.44
C HIS A 82 8.72 -2.03 -11.46
N GLU A 83 10.03 -2.19 -11.63
CA GLU A 83 10.86 -3.00 -10.73
C GLU A 83 10.87 -2.44 -9.30
N GLN A 84 10.97 -1.12 -9.15
CA GLN A 84 11.03 -0.50 -7.83
C GLN A 84 9.65 -0.32 -7.19
N THR A 85 8.56 -0.30 -7.98
CA THR A 85 7.17 -0.21 -7.47
C THR A 85 6.50 -1.56 -7.28
N GLU A 86 7.14 -2.68 -7.66
CA GLU A 86 6.60 -4.04 -7.52
C GLU A 86 6.14 -4.34 -6.07
N ILE A 87 6.83 -3.80 -5.06
CA ILE A 87 6.43 -3.93 -3.66
C ILE A 87 4.99 -3.44 -3.41
N PHE A 88 4.51 -2.40 -4.10
CA PHE A 88 3.13 -1.94 -3.95
C PHE A 88 2.13 -2.92 -4.55
N ASN A 89 2.50 -3.63 -5.61
CA ASN A 89 1.69 -4.71 -6.17
C ASN A 89 1.72 -5.95 -5.26
N ALA A 90 2.88 -6.22 -4.64
CA ALA A 90 3.06 -7.33 -3.72
C ALA A 90 2.43 -7.11 -2.33
N VAL A 91 1.86 -5.93 -2.04
CA VAL A 91 1.09 -5.63 -0.82
C VAL A 91 -0.37 -6.08 -0.94
N ASP A 92 -0.79 -6.58 -2.10
CA ASP A 92 -1.95 -7.47 -2.20
C ASP A 92 -1.63 -8.86 -1.60
N ARG A 93 -1.04 -8.89 -0.38
CA ARG A 93 -0.95 -10.10 0.44
C ARG A 93 -2.23 -10.27 1.24
N THR A 94 -3.34 -10.31 0.52
CA THR A 94 -4.51 -11.06 0.98
C THR A 94 -4.16 -12.56 1.11
N ASP A 95 -3.01 -12.96 0.56
CA ASP A 95 -2.44 -14.32 0.55
C ASP A 95 -1.50 -14.66 1.72
N GLU A 96 -1.37 -13.81 2.77
CA GLU A 96 -0.87 -14.38 4.03
C GLU A 96 -1.90 -15.42 4.47
N PRO A 97 -1.54 -16.72 4.57
CA PRO A 97 -2.52 -17.74 4.91
C PRO A 97 -3.13 -17.32 6.23
N ASP A 98 -4.44 -17.12 6.24
CA ASP A 98 -5.18 -16.90 7.47
C ASP A 98 -4.70 -17.98 8.45
N ILE A 99 -4.49 -17.65 9.73
CA ILE A 99 -4.13 -18.66 10.74
C ILE A 99 -5.13 -19.84 10.65
N LEU A 100 -6.37 -19.56 10.22
CA LEU A 100 -7.38 -20.55 9.91
C LEU A 100 -7.01 -21.51 8.77
N ASP A 101 -6.33 -21.08 7.72
CA ASP A 101 -5.95 -21.91 6.58
C ASP A 101 -4.89 -22.95 6.93
N ALA A 102 -4.00 -22.65 7.87
CA ALA A 102 -3.03 -23.59 8.40
C ALA A 102 -3.67 -24.69 9.27
N ILE A 103 -4.87 -24.46 9.80
CA ILE A 103 -5.59 -25.38 10.69
C ILE A 103 -6.31 -26.46 9.86
N PRO A 104 -6.34 -27.73 10.33
CA PRO A 104 -7.08 -28.80 9.67
C PRO A 104 -8.57 -28.42 9.51
N PRO A 105 -9.22 -28.70 8.35
CA PRO A 105 -10.58 -28.23 8.06
C PRO A 105 -11.61 -28.55 9.15
N ARG A 106 -11.49 -29.71 9.81
CA ARG A 106 -12.38 -30.12 10.90
C ARG A 106 -12.25 -29.27 12.16
N SER A 107 -11.07 -28.69 12.42
CA SER A 107 -10.83 -27.82 13.58
C SER A 107 -10.95 -26.34 13.23
N ARG A 108 -10.83 -25.99 11.95
CA ARG A 108 -10.89 -24.61 11.44
C ARG A 108 -12.19 -23.90 11.84
N ILE A 109 -13.33 -24.55 11.68
CA ILE A 109 -14.63 -23.96 12.01
C ILE A 109 -14.77 -23.64 13.51
N HIS A 110 -14.19 -24.48 14.36
CA HIS A 110 -14.18 -24.27 15.81
C HIS A 110 -13.22 -23.14 16.20
N ALA A 111 -12.06 -23.07 15.55
CA ALA A 111 -11.12 -21.95 15.72
C ALA A 111 -11.78 -20.61 15.34
N ALA A 112 -12.46 -20.54 14.19
CA ALA A 112 -13.16 -19.35 13.73
C ALA A 112 -14.26 -18.90 14.71
N ALA A 113 -15.08 -19.85 15.20
CA ALA A 113 -16.12 -19.55 16.18
C ALA A 113 -15.56 -19.02 17.50
N TRP A 114 -14.48 -19.62 18.02
CA TRP A 114 -13.80 -19.14 19.22
C TRP A 114 -13.14 -17.76 19.01
N MET A 115 -12.53 -17.52 17.85
CA MET A 115 -11.99 -16.20 17.49
C MET A 115 -13.07 -15.12 17.43
N ALA A 116 -14.28 -15.47 17.02
CA ALA A 116 -15.46 -14.61 17.03
C ALA A 116 -16.09 -14.42 18.43
N GLY A 117 -15.47 -14.95 19.50
CA GLY A 117 -15.91 -14.79 20.88
C GLY A 117 -16.99 -15.77 21.33
N GLN A 118 -17.29 -16.82 20.56
CA GLN A 118 -18.26 -17.84 20.95
C GLN A 118 -17.67 -18.80 22.01
N ASP A 119 -18.48 -19.17 23.00
CA ASP A 119 -18.12 -20.20 23.98
C ASP A 119 -18.37 -21.61 23.42
N LEU A 120 -17.28 -22.27 23.01
CA LEU A 120 -17.34 -23.61 22.43
C LEU A 120 -17.82 -24.69 23.42
N ARG A 121 -17.76 -24.46 24.75
CA ARG A 121 -18.29 -25.42 25.74
C ARG A 121 -19.80 -25.56 25.67
N GLN A 122 -20.49 -24.52 25.20
CA GLN A 122 -21.95 -24.52 25.02
C GLN A 122 -22.35 -25.13 23.67
N LEU A 123 -21.45 -25.11 22.69
CA LEU A 123 -21.71 -25.55 21.32
C LEU A 123 -21.31 -27.01 21.06
N LEU A 124 -20.37 -27.56 21.83
CA LEU A 124 -19.80 -28.88 21.58
C LEU A 124 -19.95 -29.82 22.78
N PRO A 125 -20.22 -31.12 22.55
CA PRO A 125 -20.07 -32.13 23.60
C PRO A 125 -18.64 -32.21 24.12
N ASN A 126 -18.46 -32.49 25.42
CA ASN A 126 -17.15 -32.52 26.09
C ASN A 126 -16.07 -33.31 25.33
N GLY A 127 -16.37 -34.52 24.84
CA GLY A 127 -15.39 -35.33 24.10
C GLY A 127 -14.91 -34.68 22.80
N THR A 128 -15.83 -34.04 22.06
CA THR A 128 -15.52 -33.30 20.84
C THR A 128 -14.72 -32.04 21.15
N PHE A 129 -15.11 -31.32 22.19
CA PHE A 129 -14.42 -30.11 22.65
C PHE A 129 -12.93 -30.37 22.92
N TYR A 130 -12.60 -31.35 23.77
CA TYR A 130 -11.20 -31.62 24.11
C TYR A 130 -10.38 -32.17 22.94
N ARG A 131 -11.02 -32.88 22.01
CA ARG A 131 -10.37 -33.34 20.77
C ARG A 131 -9.91 -32.15 19.92
N HIS A 132 -10.76 -31.14 19.73
CA HIS A 132 -10.39 -29.95 18.97
C HIS A 132 -9.44 -29.03 19.76
N ALA A 133 -9.61 -28.91 21.08
CA ALA A 133 -8.70 -28.14 21.94
C ALA A 133 -7.26 -28.66 21.86
N LYS A 134 -7.07 -29.98 21.78
CA LYS A 134 -5.74 -30.57 21.59
C LYS A 134 -5.12 -30.13 20.26
N VAL A 135 -5.88 -30.28 19.16
CA VAL A 135 -5.40 -29.92 17.81
C VAL A 135 -5.08 -28.43 17.72
N LEU A 136 -5.96 -27.57 18.23
CA LEU A 136 -5.81 -26.12 18.13
C LEU A 136 -4.66 -25.57 18.99
N ARG A 137 -4.30 -26.27 20.08
CA ARG A 137 -3.14 -25.90 20.91
C ARG A 137 -1.82 -26.02 20.13
N ASP A 138 -1.70 -26.96 19.20
CA ASP A 138 -0.53 -27.10 18.33
C ASP A 138 -0.33 -25.87 17.41
N TYR A 139 -1.41 -25.11 17.18
CA TYR A 139 -1.43 -23.85 16.42
C TYR A 139 -1.44 -22.61 17.34
N GLY A 140 -1.22 -22.77 18.64
CA GLY A 140 -1.18 -21.67 19.61
C GLY A 140 -2.56 -21.12 20.01
N ILE A 141 -3.66 -21.83 19.70
CA ILE A 141 -5.02 -21.41 20.02
C ILE A 141 -5.52 -22.23 21.22
N ASP A 142 -5.76 -21.56 22.36
CA ASP A 142 -6.36 -22.19 23.54
C ASP A 142 -7.86 -21.88 23.66
N ILE A 143 -8.69 -22.79 23.17
CA ILE A 143 -10.15 -22.67 23.24
C ILE A 143 -10.74 -22.96 24.62
N THR A 144 -9.92 -23.33 25.61
CA THR A 144 -10.38 -23.62 26.97
C THR A 144 -10.61 -22.37 27.81
N GLU A 145 -9.96 -21.29 27.42
CA GLU A 145 -10.23 -19.97 27.98
C GLU A 145 -11.29 -19.25 27.14
N PRO A 146 -12.37 -18.74 27.78
CA PRO A 146 -13.37 -17.97 27.08
C PRO A 146 -12.74 -16.67 26.56
N ARG A 147 -12.97 -16.36 25.28
CA ARG A 147 -12.42 -15.18 24.66
C ARG A 147 -13.41 -14.02 24.84
N ASN A 148 -13.08 -13.06 25.70
CA ASN A 148 -13.87 -11.84 25.85
C ASN A 148 -13.54 -10.86 24.72
N VAL A 149 -14.20 -11.01 23.57
CA VAL A 149 -13.99 -10.16 22.39
C VAL A 149 -15.22 -9.28 22.20
N GLU A 150 -15.03 -7.97 22.27
CA GLU A 150 -16.00 -7.03 21.72
C GLU A 150 -15.75 -6.91 20.22
N SER A 151 -16.71 -7.34 19.40
CA SER A 151 -16.64 -7.19 17.95
C SER A 151 -16.78 -5.71 17.60
N PHE A 152 -15.67 -5.05 17.28
CA PHE A 152 -15.73 -3.72 16.67
C PHE A 152 -16.13 -3.89 15.19
N PRO A 153 -17.24 -3.31 14.72
CA PRO A 153 -17.59 -3.35 13.31
C PRO A 153 -16.58 -2.51 12.52
N VAL A 154 -15.52 -3.15 12.03
CA VAL A 154 -14.55 -2.51 11.15
C VAL A 154 -15.22 -2.31 9.79
N LYS A 155 -15.53 -1.06 9.45
CA LYS A 155 -15.93 -0.71 8.08
C LYS A 155 -14.69 -0.72 7.21
N VAL A 156 -14.42 -1.86 6.57
CA VAL A 156 -13.37 -1.95 5.56
C VAL A 156 -13.84 -1.20 4.33
N ARG A 157 -13.18 -0.08 4.01
CA ARG A 157 -13.33 0.59 2.70
C ARG A 157 -12.24 0.04 1.79
N ILE A 158 -12.64 -0.75 0.81
CA ILE A 158 -11.74 -1.20 -0.25
C ILE A 158 -11.56 -0.03 -1.20
N VAL A 159 -10.32 0.42 -1.39
CA VAL A 159 -9.97 1.46 -2.35
C VAL A 159 -9.37 0.78 -3.56
N GLU A 160 -10.07 0.82 -4.69
CA GLU A 160 -9.51 0.37 -5.96
C GLU A 160 -8.57 1.45 -6.52
N MET A 161 -7.30 1.11 -6.70
CA MET A 161 -6.35 1.97 -7.40
C MET A 161 -6.24 1.54 -8.86
N LYS A 162 -6.35 2.50 -9.78
CA LYS A 162 -6.21 2.27 -11.23
C LYS A 162 -5.17 3.24 -11.78
N PRO A 163 -4.38 2.85 -12.80
CA PRO A 163 -3.50 3.79 -13.49
C PRO A 163 -4.30 4.99 -13.98
N LEU A 164 -3.82 6.19 -13.65
CA LEU A 164 -4.48 7.42 -14.03
C LEU A 164 -4.31 7.68 -15.53
N GLN A 165 -5.40 8.00 -16.22
CA GLN A 165 -5.36 8.48 -17.60
C GLN A 165 -5.34 10.01 -17.60
N MET A 166 -4.60 10.59 -18.54
CA MET A 166 -4.60 12.03 -18.75
C MET A 166 -6.01 12.48 -19.22
N PRO A 167 -6.63 13.48 -18.58
CA PRO A 167 -7.92 13.99 -19.04
C PRO A 167 -7.80 14.72 -20.38
N ASP A 168 -8.83 14.64 -21.21
CA ASP A 168 -8.83 15.15 -22.60
C ASP A 168 -8.51 16.64 -22.73
N TRP A 169 -8.84 17.42 -21.71
CA TRP A 169 -8.61 18.87 -21.68
C TRP A 169 -7.21 19.27 -21.21
N TYR A 170 -6.44 18.34 -20.62
CA TYR A 170 -5.10 18.60 -20.11
C TYR A 170 -4.06 18.33 -21.19
N SER A 171 -3.11 19.25 -21.37
CA SER A 171 -2.00 19.11 -22.32
C SER A 171 -0.67 19.33 -21.60
N LEU A 172 0.35 18.58 -22.02
CA LEU A 172 1.75 18.76 -21.60
C LEU A 172 2.47 19.82 -22.45
N GLU A 173 1.85 20.25 -23.55
CA GLU A 173 2.37 21.35 -24.36
C GLU A 173 2.10 22.64 -23.58
N ASP A 174 3.13 23.14 -22.90
CA ASP A 174 3.08 24.47 -22.32
C ASP A 174 2.76 25.47 -23.45
N GLN A 175 1.59 26.11 -23.39
CA GLN A 175 1.30 27.28 -24.24
C GLN A 175 2.13 28.52 -23.80
N HIS A 176 2.97 28.37 -22.78
CA HIS A 176 3.86 29.40 -22.25
C HIS A 176 5.31 28.95 -22.39
N GLU A 177 6.14 29.77 -23.03
CA GLU A 177 7.56 29.52 -23.23
C GLU A 177 8.24 28.94 -21.98
N SER A 178 8.90 27.79 -22.16
CA SER A 178 9.65 27.10 -21.12
C SER A 178 10.73 28.01 -20.54
N HIS A 179 10.45 28.64 -19.40
CA HIS A 179 11.45 29.33 -18.56
C HIS A 179 12.31 28.29 -17.83
N LEU A 180 13.11 27.53 -18.58
CA LEU A 180 14.20 26.75 -17.99
C LEU A 180 15.20 27.74 -17.36
N LYS A 181 15.04 28.01 -16.06
CA LYS A 181 16.11 28.61 -15.27
C LYS A 181 17.16 27.52 -15.05
N ALA A 182 18.16 27.48 -15.92
CA ALA A 182 19.43 26.87 -15.57
C ALA A 182 20.00 27.65 -14.37
N VAL A 183 19.93 27.05 -13.17
CA VAL A 183 20.67 27.54 -12.02
C VAL A 183 22.01 26.82 -12.03
N GLY A 184 23.04 27.51 -12.50
CA GLY A 184 24.41 26.99 -12.52
C GLY A 184 25.43 28.06 -12.89
N GLU A 185 26.00 28.70 -11.86
CA GLU A 185 27.46 28.77 -11.61
C GLU A 185 27.69 28.53 -10.12
#